data_AF-A0A1B8A6S6-F1
#
_entry.id   AF-A0A1B8A6S6-F1
#
_cell.length_a   1.000
_cell.length_b   1.000
_cell.length_c   1.000
_cell.angle_alpha   90.00
_cell.angle_beta   90.00
_cell.angle_gamma   90.00
#
_symmetry.space_group_name_H-M   'P 1'
#
loop_
_entity.id
_entity.type
_entity.pdbx_description
1 polymer ?
#
loop_
_entity_poly.entity_id
_entity_poly.type
_entity_poly.pdbx_seq_one_letter_code
_entity_poly.pdbx_strand_id
1 'polypeptide(L)'
;MPPWPTQNIAQMASQSDLFSYATDANISEISYPGDPTLPMHDSSSRSSRSIIKDWDAVSQAVRSHWVLSARTGQATGWFWAHGYDVQARSKGNESGPHTWLCCHCVQHGVPRPKAYVSSNTRNIEGHLSKAHNIFHPDPSKATRYMQERPPNQLTLHDLAAKKRKRDDFHDELVTRFDKTTFQRHIVQWITDANLSFRVPEHKGLQKVFQYLNPLVHETSANLTHETVQVRIIDEFNTYKSRVIHALS
;
A
#
# COMPACT_ATOMS: atom_id res chain seq x y z
N MET A 1 -24.62 -62.25 24.37
CA MET A 1 -25.61 -61.84 25.38
C MET A 1 -24.92 -61.88 26.73
N PRO A 2 -24.94 -60.85 27.61
CA PRO A 2 -25.89 -59.74 27.79
C PRO A 2 -25.14 -58.35 27.84
N PRO A 3 -25.54 -57.27 28.57
CA PRO A 3 -25.89 -55.96 28.00
C PRO A 3 -24.94 -54.79 28.37
N TRP A 4 -25.20 -53.63 27.77
CA TRP A 4 -24.61 -52.33 28.11
C TRP A 4 -25.06 -51.85 29.49
N PRO A 5 -24.24 -51.08 30.23
CA PRO A 5 -24.74 -50.16 31.24
C PRO A 5 -24.69 -48.71 30.74
N THR A 6 -25.86 -48.08 30.74
CA THR A 6 -26.01 -46.63 30.71
C THR A 6 -25.75 -46.09 32.12
N GLN A 7 -24.84 -45.12 32.26
CA GLN A 7 -24.86 -44.20 33.40
C GLN A 7 -24.64 -42.76 32.90
N ASN A 8 -25.68 -41.97 33.13
CA ASN A 8 -25.72 -40.52 33.06
C ASN A 8 -25.32 -39.99 34.45
N ILE A 9 -24.54 -38.90 34.53
CA ILE A 9 -24.68 -37.77 35.47
C ILE A 9 -23.54 -36.76 35.24
N ALA A 10 -23.97 -35.57 34.80
CA ALA A 10 -23.57 -34.22 35.20
C ALA A 10 -22.07 -33.80 35.34
N GLN A 11 -21.76 -32.79 34.52
CA GLN A 11 -21.10 -31.52 34.90
C GLN A 11 -19.65 -31.57 35.41
N MET A 12 -18.71 -31.16 34.54
CA MET A 12 -17.60 -30.30 34.92
C MET A 12 -17.12 -29.51 33.69
N ALA A 13 -17.16 -28.19 33.82
CA ALA A 13 -16.64 -27.23 32.88
C ALA A 13 -15.10 -27.30 32.87
N SER A 14 -14.50 -27.21 31.68
CA SER A 14 -13.14 -26.70 31.53
C SER A 14 -13.05 -25.93 30.22
N GLN A 15 -13.23 -24.62 30.35
CA GLN A 15 -12.79 -23.63 29.37
C GLN A 15 -11.27 -23.75 29.25
N SER A 16 -10.73 -23.74 28.03
CA SER A 16 -9.34 -23.40 27.76
C SER A 16 -9.35 -22.12 26.94
N ASP A 17 -9.43 -21.00 27.66
CA ASP A 17 -9.17 -19.66 27.17
C ASP A 17 -7.70 -19.55 26.74
N LEU A 18 -7.48 -19.33 25.45
CA LEU A 18 -6.20 -18.85 24.92
C LEU A 18 -6.55 -17.64 24.06
N PHE A 19 -5.92 -16.51 24.39
CA PHE A 19 -6.09 -15.14 23.85
C PHE A 19 -7.07 -14.22 24.62
N SER A 20 -6.69 -13.87 25.85
CA SER A 20 -7.04 -12.57 26.44
C SER A 20 -5.78 -11.69 26.52
N TYR A 21 -5.76 -10.59 25.77
CA TYR A 21 -4.73 -9.56 25.88
C TYR A 21 -5.14 -8.60 27.00
N ALA A 22 -4.39 -8.61 28.10
CA ALA A 22 -4.51 -7.64 29.17
C ALA A 22 -3.89 -6.30 28.74
N THR A 23 -4.68 -5.23 28.87
CA THR A 23 -4.23 -3.83 28.85
C THR A 23 -3.87 -3.42 30.27
N ASP A 24 -2.59 -3.24 30.56
CA ASP A 24 -2.15 -2.57 31.79
C ASP A 24 -1.81 -1.11 31.48
N ALA A 25 -2.75 -0.24 31.86
CA ALA A 25 -2.46 1.14 32.20
C ALA A 25 -1.87 1.16 33.61
N ASN A 26 -0.64 1.64 33.76
CA ASN A 26 -0.09 1.96 35.08
C ASN A 26 0.10 3.47 35.18
N ILE A 27 -0.76 4.07 35.99
CA ILE A 27 -0.71 5.44 36.48
C ILE A 27 0.13 5.42 37.75
N SER A 28 1.17 6.24 37.79
CA SER A 28 1.81 6.63 39.05
C SER A 28 2.01 8.13 39.07
N GLU A 29 1.21 8.78 39.91
CA GLU A 29 1.35 10.15 40.40
C GLU A 29 2.66 10.32 41.16
N ILE A 30 3.37 11.43 40.92
CA ILE A 30 4.35 12.00 41.86
C ILE A 30 4.14 13.52 41.89
N SER A 31 3.85 14.05 43.08
CA SER A 31 3.76 15.49 43.38
C SER A 31 5.10 16.05 43.90
N TYR A 32 5.50 17.21 43.35
CA TYR A 32 6.18 18.45 43.86
C TYR A 32 7.18 18.40 45.03
N PRO A 33 8.20 19.33 45.17
CA PRO A 33 8.10 20.79 44.94
C PRO A 33 9.37 21.56 44.47
N GLY A 34 9.26 22.87 44.22
CA GLY A 34 10.37 23.83 44.38
C GLY A 34 10.75 24.66 43.15
N ASP A 35 10.21 25.89 43.07
CA ASP A 35 10.73 27.01 42.28
C ASP A 35 12.06 27.50 42.88
N PRO A 36 13.09 27.80 42.06
CA PRO A 36 13.60 29.17 42.06
C PRO A 36 14.01 29.67 40.66
N THR A 37 13.30 30.72 40.22
CA THR A 37 13.78 31.97 39.59
C THR A 37 15.18 32.02 38.94
N LEU A 38 15.16 32.47 37.66
CA LEU A 38 16.14 33.23 36.85
C LEU A 38 17.00 32.45 35.82
N PRO A 39 17.44 33.07 34.71
CA PRO A 39 17.05 34.36 34.11
C PRO A 39 16.44 34.21 32.70
N MET A 40 15.59 35.17 32.34
CA MET A 40 15.22 35.43 30.94
C MET A 40 16.49 35.62 30.11
N HIS A 41 16.75 34.70 29.19
CA HIS A 41 17.65 35.01 28.09
C HIS A 41 16.85 35.81 27.06
N ASP A 42 17.09 37.11 27.10
CA ASP A 42 16.70 38.07 26.09
C ASP A 42 17.14 37.54 24.72
N SER A 43 16.17 37.13 23.92
CA SER A 43 16.32 36.95 22.48
C SER A 43 15.33 37.88 21.80
N SER A 44 15.39 39.15 22.22
CA SER A 44 14.98 40.24 21.36
C SER A 44 15.57 40.04 19.96
N SER A 45 14.69 40.23 18.98
CA SER A 45 15.02 40.78 17.66
C SER A 45 15.90 39.97 16.70
N ARG A 46 15.43 38.77 16.27
CA ARG A 46 15.48 38.49 14.82
C ARG A 46 14.22 39.02 14.18
N SER A 47 14.25 40.35 14.04
CA SER A 47 13.41 41.16 13.17
C SER A 47 12.80 40.33 12.06
N SER A 48 11.47 40.18 12.09
CA SER A 48 10.64 39.93 10.92
C SER A 48 11.01 40.99 9.89
N ARG A 49 12.06 40.76 9.10
CA ARG A 49 12.30 41.55 7.89
C ARG A 49 11.06 41.31 7.07
N SER A 50 10.20 42.32 6.94
CA SER A 50 9.11 42.27 6.01
C SER A 50 9.72 41.89 4.66
N ILE A 51 9.36 40.71 4.16
CA ILE A 51 9.85 40.25 2.88
C ILE A 51 9.18 41.17 1.88
N ILE A 52 9.95 42.13 1.35
CA ILE A 52 9.48 42.97 0.26
C ILE A 52 9.44 42.07 -0.97
N LYS A 53 8.23 41.65 -1.34
CA LYS A 53 7.97 40.83 -2.52
C LYS A 53 7.79 41.75 -3.72
N ASP A 54 8.84 42.49 -4.04
CA ASP A 54 8.84 43.32 -5.23
C ASP A 54 9.09 42.43 -6.46
N TRP A 55 8.07 42.28 -7.30
CA TRP A 55 8.22 41.53 -8.55
C TRP A 55 9.14 42.26 -9.52
N ASP A 56 9.29 43.58 -9.41
CA ASP A 56 10.13 44.45 -10.26
C ASP A 56 11.62 44.48 -9.84
N ALA A 57 11.95 43.87 -8.70
CA ALA A 57 13.32 43.56 -8.28
C ALA A 57 13.87 42.18 -8.72
N VAL A 58 12.99 41.25 -9.14
CA VAL A 58 13.37 39.90 -9.63
C VAL A 58 14.28 39.95 -10.87
N SER A 59 15.22 39.01 -11.03
CA SER A 59 16.10 39.03 -12.21
C SER A 59 15.35 38.75 -13.52
N GLN A 60 15.83 39.35 -14.62
CA GLN A 60 15.24 39.15 -15.95
C GLN A 60 15.26 37.67 -16.38
N ALA A 61 16.24 36.90 -15.92
CA ALA A 61 16.35 35.47 -16.17
C ALA A 61 15.18 34.67 -15.55
N VAL A 62 14.63 35.10 -14.42
CA VAL A 62 13.44 34.47 -13.81
C VAL A 62 12.17 34.97 -14.50
N ARG A 63 12.08 36.26 -14.81
CA ARG A 63 10.92 36.85 -15.50
C ARG A 63 10.76 36.42 -16.96
N SER A 64 11.81 35.91 -17.60
CA SER A 64 11.71 35.36 -18.95
C SER A 64 10.89 34.05 -18.97
N HIS A 65 10.88 33.31 -17.86
CA HIS A 65 10.20 32.03 -17.72
C HIS A 65 8.85 32.11 -17.00
N TRP A 66 8.64 33.15 -16.20
CA TRP A 66 7.48 33.30 -15.33
C TRP A 66 6.78 34.64 -15.52
N VAL A 67 5.45 34.62 -15.51
CA VAL A 67 4.61 35.81 -15.52
C VAL A 67 3.81 35.85 -14.23
N LEU A 68 3.69 37.03 -13.62
CA LEU A 68 2.88 37.21 -12.41
C LEU A 68 1.41 36.92 -12.72
N SER A 69 0.76 36.15 -11.85
CA SER A 69 -0.64 35.79 -12.05
C SER A 69 -1.57 36.97 -11.77
N ALA A 70 -2.64 37.09 -12.56
CA ALA A 70 -3.70 38.10 -12.34
C ALA A 70 -4.39 37.99 -10.98
N ARG A 71 -4.32 36.82 -10.32
CA ARG A 71 -4.88 36.61 -8.97
C ARG A 71 -3.91 36.97 -7.83
N THR A 72 -2.77 37.58 -8.13
CA THR A 72 -1.79 37.95 -7.09
C THR A 72 -2.47 38.82 -6.03
N GLY A 73 -2.35 38.40 -4.77
CA GLY A 73 -3.02 39.05 -3.64
C GLY A 73 -4.37 38.42 -3.22
N GLN A 74 -4.94 37.53 -4.03
CA GLN A 74 -6.19 36.79 -3.70
C GLN A 74 -5.93 35.41 -3.05
N ALA A 75 -4.68 34.97 -2.97
CA ALA A 75 -4.33 33.64 -2.48
C ALA A 75 -4.21 33.61 -0.94
N THR A 76 -4.85 32.65 -0.27
CA THR A 76 -5.22 32.71 1.16
C THR A 76 -4.40 31.86 2.14
N GLY A 77 -3.27 31.29 1.72
CA GLY A 77 -2.35 30.52 2.59
C GLY A 77 -1.19 31.33 3.19
N TRP A 78 -0.74 30.99 4.41
CA TRP A 78 0.39 31.65 5.08
C TRP A 78 1.69 31.61 4.25
N PHE A 79 1.91 30.52 3.51
CA PHE A 79 3.08 30.33 2.66
C PHE A 79 3.13 31.32 1.49
N TRP A 80 2.02 31.99 1.14
CA TRP A 80 2.04 33.09 0.17
C TRP A 80 2.80 34.30 0.67
N ALA A 81 3.05 34.46 1.97
CA ALA A 81 4.01 35.46 2.45
C ALA A 81 5.44 35.21 1.94
N HIS A 82 5.73 34.01 1.43
CA HIS A 82 7.06 33.56 1.05
C HIS A 82 7.20 33.13 -0.42
N GLY A 83 6.22 33.42 -1.28
CA GLY A 83 6.36 33.13 -2.71
C GLY A 83 5.42 33.91 -3.62
N TYR A 84 5.86 34.10 -4.86
CA TYR A 84 5.12 34.80 -5.90
C TYR A 84 4.09 33.86 -6.53
N ASP A 85 2.91 34.38 -6.85
CA ASP A 85 1.93 33.67 -7.65
C ASP A 85 2.24 33.92 -9.12
N VAL A 86 2.69 32.88 -9.81
CA VAL A 86 3.17 32.98 -11.18
C VAL A 86 2.58 31.89 -12.05
N GLN A 87 2.59 32.12 -13.34
CA GLN A 87 2.30 31.13 -14.36
C GLN A 87 3.52 31.00 -15.28
N ALA A 88 3.81 29.79 -15.74
CA ALA A 88 4.86 29.59 -16.72
C ALA A 88 4.48 30.33 -18.00
N ARG A 89 5.43 31.04 -18.60
CA ARG A 89 5.20 31.73 -19.88
C ARG A 89 5.06 30.67 -20.98
N SER A 90 3.82 30.39 -21.39
CA SER A 90 3.54 29.48 -22.51
C SER A 90 3.71 30.19 -23.85
N LYS A 91 4.07 29.45 -24.91
CA LYS A 91 4.11 29.96 -26.29
C LYS A 91 2.74 29.98 -26.98
N GLY A 92 1.69 29.49 -26.32
CA GLY A 92 0.30 29.51 -26.79
C GLY A 92 -0.62 30.34 -25.89
N ASN A 93 -1.88 30.53 -26.32
CA ASN A 93 -2.90 31.30 -25.60
C ASN A 93 -3.39 30.66 -24.28
N GLU A 94 -2.85 29.50 -23.90
CA GLU A 94 -3.22 28.80 -22.68
C GLU A 94 -2.34 29.26 -21.51
N SER A 95 -2.96 29.91 -20.53
CA SER A 95 -2.31 30.23 -19.26
C SER A 95 -2.04 28.93 -18.50
N GLY A 96 -0.78 28.67 -18.20
CA GLY A 96 -0.37 27.47 -17.46
C GLY A 96 -0.95 27.43 -16.02
N PRO A 97 -0.80 26.29 -15.33
CA PRO A 97 -1.27 26.15 -13.96
C PRO A 97 -0.60 27.18 -13.06
N HIS A 98 -1.37 27.73 -12.12
CA HIS A 98 -0.83 28.65 -11.14
C HIS A 98 0.19 27.96 -10.25
N THR A 99 1.31 28.64 -10.09
CA THR A 99 2.52 28.10 -9.47
C THR A 99 2.97 29.08 -8.39
N TRP A 100 3.29 28.54 -7.23
CA TRP A 100 3.98 29.25 -6.16
C TRP A 100 5.48 29.22 -6.45
N LEU A 101 6.11 30.37 -6.60
CA LEU A 101 7.55 30.52 -6.81
C LEU A 101 8.21 31.08 -5.54
N CYS A 102 9.20 30.37 -4.99
CA CYS A 102 9.82 30.76 -3.73
C CYS A 102 10.56 32.11 -3.84
N CYS A 103 10.15 33.12 -3.05
CA CYS A 103 10.80 34.43 -3.09
C CYS A 103 12.20 34.40 -2.45
N HIS A 104 12.42 33.55 -1.45
CA HIS A 104 13.72 33.39 -0.81
C HIS A 104 14.75 32.82 -1.77
N CYS A 105 14.38 31.81 -2.57
CA CYS A 105 15.24 31.28 -3.61
C CYS A 105 15.65 32.37 -4.62
N VAL A 106 14.69 33.19 -5.05
CA VAL A 106 14.95 34.31 -5.96
C VAL A 106 15.90 35.32 -5.34
N GLN A 107 15.70 35.69 -4.06
CA GLN A 107 16.55 36.65 -3.34
C GLN A 107 17.97 36.13 -3.10
N HIS A 108 18.15 34.83 -2.85
CA HIS A 108 19.47 34.21 -2.73
C HIS A 108 20.17 34.02 -4.09
N GLY A 109 19.53 34.41 -5.20
CA GLY A 109 20.11 34.33 -6.53
C GLY A 109 20.34 32.90 -7.02
N VAL A 110 19.57 31.91 -6.54
CA VAL A 110 19.76 30.54 -7.04
C VAL A 110 19.41 30.47 -8.53
N PRO A 111 20.22 29.83 -9.39
CA PRO A 111 20.00 29.81 -10.84
C PRO A 111 18.64 29.26 -11.26
N ARG A 112 18.06 28.36 -10.45
CA ARG A 112 16.73 27.80 -10.65
C ARG A 112 15.94 27.84 -9.35
N PRO A 113 15.21 28.93 -9.08
CA PRO A 113 14.35 29.01 -7.91
C PRO A 113 13.31 27.89 -7.90
N LYS A 114 12.99 27.37 -6.71
CA LYS A 114 12.00 26.30 -6.57
C LYS A 114 10.60 26.84 -6.79
N ALA A 115 9.83 26.11 -7.59
CA ALA A 115 8.46 26.43 -7.95
C ALA A 115 7.61 25.17 -7.82
N TYR A 116 6.38 25.31 -7.29
CA TYR A 116 5.44 24.22 -7.08
C TYR A 116 4.04 24.66 -7.51
N VAL A 117 3.23 23.75 -8.05
CA VAL A 117 1.81 24.04 -8.35
C VAL A 117 1.12 24.51 -7.06
N SER A 118 0.30 25.56 -7.14
CA SER A 118 -0.24 26.24 -5.95
C SER A 118 -1.10 25.35 -5.05
N SER A 119 -1.70 24.28 -5.59
CA SER A 119 -2.46 23.28 -4.83
C SER A 119 -1.58 22.35 -3.98
N ASN A 120 -0.27 22.31 -4.24
CA ASN A 120 0.66 21.39 -3.58
C ASN A 120 1.27 22.02 -2.31
N THR A 121 0.40 22.34 -1.36
CA THR A 121 0.74 23.05 -0.12
C THR A 121 1.80 22.31 0.69
N ARG A 122 1.70 20.98 0.81
CA ARG A 122 2.66 20.17 1.58
C ARG A 122 4.09 20.27 1.04
N ASN A 123 4.28 20.31 -0.28
CA ASN A 123 5.60 20.46 -0.87
C ASN A 123 6.15 21.89 -0.73
N ILE A 124 5.27 22.90 -0.79
CA ILE A 124 5.64 24.30 -0.55
C ILE A 124 6.12 24.46 0.91
N GLU A 125 5.32 24.00 1.87
CA GLU A 125 5.65 24.07 3.30
C GLU A 125 6.90 23.23 3.64
N GLY A 126 7.03 22.04 3.02
CA GLY A 126 8.22 21.21 3.13
C GLY A 126 9.49 21.85 2.57
N HIS A 127 9.38 22.65 1.50
CA HIS A 127 10.51 23.42 0.97
C HIS A 127 10.88 24.59 1.90
N LEU A 128 9.89 25.35 2.38
CA LEU A 128 10.12 26.46 3.31
C LEU A 128 10.82 26.02 4.59
N SER A 129 10.38 24.90 5.17
CA SER A 129 10.99 24.32 6.37
C SER A 129 12.41 23.82 6.10
N LYS A 130 12.63 23.00 5.07
CA LYS A 130 13.94 22.37 4.84
C LYS A 130 15.01 23.30 4.26
N ALA A 131 14.63 24.20 3.35
CA ALA A 131 15.58 25.04 2.63
C ALA A 131 15.76 26.43 3.26
N HIS A 132 14.74 26.93 3.96
CA HIS A 132 14.74 28.28 4.50
C HIS A 132 14.49 28.35 6.02
N ASN A 133 14.27 27.21 6.68
CA ASN A 133 13.96 27.11 8.11
C ASN A 133 12.75 27.99 8.51
N ILE A 134 11.76 28.07 7.61
CA ILE A 134 10.52 28.81 7.80
C ILE A 134 9.40 27.81 8.06
N PHE A 135 8.73 27.99 9.19
CA PHE A 135 7.66 27.11 9.63
C PHE A 135 6.31 27.81 9.63
N HIS A 136 5.26 27.00 9.75
CA HIS A 136 3.90 27.50 9.91
C HIS A 136 3.82 28.45 11.13
N PRO A 137 3.12 29.59 11.05
CA PRO A 137 3.06 30.59 12.13
C PRO A 137 2.44 30.05 13.43
N ASP A 138 1.48 29.13 13.32
CA ASP A 138 0.98 28.32 14.44
C ASP A 138 1.99 27.20 14.81
N PRO A 139 2.58 27.22 16.03
CA PRO A 139 3.61 26.28 16.46
C PRO A 139 3.12 24.83 16.52
N SER A 140 1.82 24.59 16.74
CA SER A 140 1.25 23.23 16.75
C SER A 140 1.32 22.54 15.38
N LYS A 141 1.32 23.34 14.30
CA LYS A 141 1.41 22.87 12.91
C LYS A 141 2.85 22.82 12.40
N ALA A 142 3.76 23.58 13.02
CA ALA A 142 5.19 23.57 12.69
C ALA A 142 5.82 22.19 12.96
N THR A 143 5.45 21.52 14.05
CA THR A 143 6.00 20.21 14.46
C THR A 143 5.77 19.11 13.43
N ARG A 144 4.70 19.20 12.61
CA ARG A 144 4.36 18.21 11.58
C ARG A 144 5.40 18.10 10.46
N TYR A 145 6.22 19.14 10.27
CA TYR A 145 7.26 19.18 9.23
C TYR A 145 8.66 18.82 9.75
N MET A 146 8.82 18.74 11.07
CA MET A 146 10.02 18.20 11.72
C MET A 146 9.99 16.69 11.90
N GLN A 147 8.80 16.07 11.80
CA GLN A 147 8.71 14.61 11.85
C GLN A 147 9.41 14.00 10.63
N GLU A 148 10.56 13.38 10.89
CA GLU A 148 11.19 12.49 9.93
C GLU A 148 10.24 11.37 9.55
N ARG A 149 10.42 10.85 8.33
CA ARG A 149 9.58 9.78 7.81
C ARG A 149 9.64 8.59 8.78
N PRO A 150 8.50 7.99 9.17
CA PRO A 150 8.52 6.82 10.04
C PRO A 150 9.41 5.73 9.42
N PRO A 151 10.36 5.15 10.17
CA PRO A 151 11.31 4.17 9.63
C PRO A 151 10.63 2.94 9.01
N ASN A 152 9.39 2.64 9.41
CA ASN A 152 8.63 1.49 8.91
C ASN A 152 7.75 1.80 7.68
N GLN A 153 7.82 3.00 7.11
CA GLN A 153 7.03 3.33 5.93
C GLN A 153 7.67 2.74 4.67
N LEU A 154 7.01 1.75 4.07
CA LEU A 154 7.44 1.15 2.80
C LEU A 154 7.61 2.22 1.71
N THR A 155 8.72 2.14 0.99
CA THR A 155 8.95 2.98 -0.18
C THR A 155 8.18 2.44 -1.39
N LEU A 156 8.04 3.28 -2.43
CA LEU A 156 7.50 2.82 -3.71
C LEU A 156 8.31 1.66 -4.30
N HIS A 157 9.62 1.66 -4.07
CA HIS A 157 10.50 0.58 -4.50
C HIS A 157 10.19 -0.72 -3.76
N ASP A 158 9.95 -0.66 -2.44
CA ASP A 158 9.60 -1.84 -1.64
C ASP A 158 8.26 -2.44 -2.05
N LEU A 159 7.27 -1.60 -2.35
CA LEU A 159 5.99 -2.03 -2.91
C LEU A 159 6.19 -2.70 -4.28
N ALA A 160 6.99 -2.10 -5.16
CA ALA A 160 7.25 -2.65 -6.49
C ALA A 160 8.00 -4.00 -6.41
N ALA A 161 8.99 -4.11 -5.54
CA ALA A 161 9.73 -5.34 -5.30
C ALA A 161 8.82 -6.44 -4.72
N LYS A 162 7.94 -6.09 -3.77
CA LYS A 162 6.96 -7.03 -3.22
C LYS A 162 5.94 -7.46 -4.26
N LYS A 163 5.54 -6.57 -5.17
CA LYS A 163 4.67 -6.94 -6.30
C LYS A 163 5.36 -7.93 -7.23
N ARG A 164 6.58 -7.62 -7.70
CA ARG A 164 7.36 -8.51 -8.57
C ARG A 164 7.51 -9.91 -7.98
N LYS A 165 7.88 -10.02 -6.69
CA LYS A 165 7.99 -11.33 -6.01
C LYS A 165 6.69 -12.14 -6.01
N ARG A 166 5.52 -11.49 -5.92
CA ARG A 166 4.23 -12.20 -5.98
C ARG A 166 3.92 -12.64 -7.40
N ASP A 167 4.21 -11.80 -8.38
CA ASP A 167 3.99 -12.09 -9.80
C ASP A 167 4.92 -13.25 -10.23
N ASP A 168 6.20 -13.23 -9.84
CA ASP A 168 7.18 -14.30 -10.11
C ASP A 168 6.72 -15.67 -9.54
N PHE A 169 6.17 -15.68 -8.31
CA PHE A 169 5.66 -16.89 -7.68
C PHE A 169 4.42 -17.44 -8.41
N HIS A 170 3.52 -16.56 -8.85
CA HIS A 170 2.37 -16.95 -9.66
C HIS A 170 2.82 -17.58 -10.99
N ASP A 171 3.77 -16.97 -11.67
CA ASP A 171 4.28 -17.47 -12.96
C ASP A 171 5.00 -18.82 -12.82
N GLU A 172 5.71 -19.03 -11.70
CA GLU A 172 6.29 -20.33 -11.35
C GLU A 172 5.21 -21.39 -11.13
N LEU A 173 4.12 -21.06 -10.42
CA LEU A 173 2.98 -21.96 -10.24
C LEU A 173 2.34 -22.34 -11.59
N VAL A 174 2.14 -21.35 -12.47
CA VAL A 174 1.57 -21.57 -13.81
C VAL A 174 2.47 -22.50 -14.64
N THR A 175 3.79 -22.31 -14.54
CA THR A 175 4.76 -23.14 -15.27
C THR A 175 4.74 -24.61 -14.83
N ARG A 176 4.52 -24.87 -13.53
CA ARG A 176 4.56 -26.24 -12.98
C ARG A 176 3.23 -26.97 -13.02
N PHE A 177 2.11 -26.26 -13.10
CA PHE A 177 0.80 -26.88 -13.02
C PHE A 177 0.33 -27.41 -14.38
N ASP A 178 0.33 -28.73 -14.54
CA ASP A 178 -0.31 -29.39 -15.68
C ASP A 178 -1.69 -29.93 -15.30
N LYS A 179 -2.72 -29.29 -15.87
CA LYS A 179 -4.13 -29.68 -15.71
C LYS A 179 -4.39 -31.14 -16.11
N THR A 180 -3.77 -31.63 -17.19
CA THR A 180 -4.05 -32.97 -17.70
C THR A 180 -3.50 -34.04 -16.77
N THR A 181 -2.26 -33.86 -16.31
CA THR A 181 -1.64 -34.71 -15.31
C THR A 181 -2.40 -34.66 -14.00
N PHE A 182 -2.80 -33.49 -13.51
CA PHE A 182 -3.63 -33.37 -12.30
C PHE A 182 -4.92 -34.19 -12.43
N GLN A 183 -5.67 -34.02 -13.51
CA GLN A 183 -6.92 -34.74 -13.74
C GLN A 183 -6.72 -36.25 -13.82
N ARG A 184 -5.65 -36.71 -14.49
CA ARG A 184 -5.30 -38.14 -14.56
C ARG A 184 -5.04 -38.73 -13.17
N HIS A 185 -4.31 -38.04 -12.30
CA HIS A 185 -4.06 -38.51 -10.94
C HIS A 185 -5.35 -38.67 -10.13
N ILE A 186 -6.30 -37.74 -10.28
CA ILE A 186 -7.60 -37.85 -9.60
C ILE A 186 -8.42 -39.03 -10.11
N VAL A 187 -8.48 -39.24 -11.44
CA VAL A 187 -9.17 -40.39 -12.01
C VAL A 187 -8.54 -41.71 -11.56
N GLN A 188 -7.21 -41.81 -11.62
CA GLN A 188 -6.48 -42.99 -11.17
C GLN A 188 -6.73 -43.30 -9.68
N TRP A 189 -6.71 -42.27 -8.83
CA TRP A 189 -7.02 -42.42 -7.42
C TRP A 189 -8.45 -42.92 -7.17
N ILE A 190 -9.43 -42.37 -7.90
CA ILE A 190 -10.83 -42.81 -7.81
C ILE A 190 -10.97 -44.28 -8.22
N THR A 191 -10.31 -44.70 -9.29
CA THR A 191 -10.37 -46.09 -9.77
C THR A 191 -9.66 -47.04 -8.81
N ASP A 192 -8.48 -46.68 -8.32
CA ASP A 192 -7.66 -47.55 -7.46
C ASP A 192 -8.29 -47.77 -6.09
N ALA A 193 -8.89 -46.72 -5.52
CA ALA A 193 -9.56 -46.79 -4.23
C ALA A 193 -11.06 -47.14 -4.34
N ASN A 194 -11.55 -47.45 -5.55
CA ASN A 194 -12.96 -47.74 -5.84
C ASN A 194 -13.94 -46.71 -5.23
N LEU A 195 -13.62 -45.42 -5.41
CA LEU A 195 -14.40 -44.32 -4.86
C LEU A 195 -15.57 -43.96 -5.77
N SER A 196 -16.57 -43.27 -5.21
CA SER A 196 -17.66 -42.70 -6.00
C SER A 196 -17.12 -41.69 -7.02
N PHE A 197 -17.61 -41.75 -8.26
CA PHE A 197 -17.24 -40.79 -9.31
C PHE A 197 -17.69 -39.35 -9.01
N ARG A 198 -18.53 -39.15 -7.99
CA ARG A 198 -18.96 -37.82 -7.50
C ARG A 198 -17.98 -37.19 -6.50
N VAL A 199 -16.96 -37.92 -6.02
CA VAL A 199 -15.99 -37.40 -5.05
C VAL A 199 -15.31 -36.09 -5.50
N PRO A 200 -14.89 -35.91 -6.77
CA PRO A 200 -14.32 -34.65 -7.24
C PRO A 200 -15.26 -33.43 -7.15
N GLU A 201 -16.57 -33.66 -7.12
CA GLU A 201 -17.58 -32.61 -6.99
C GLU A 201 -17.79 -32.17 -5.53
N HIS A 202 -17.24 -32.93 -4.57
CA HIS A 202 -17.41 -32.66 -3.16
C HIS A 202 -16.77 -31.30 -2.78
N LYS A 203 -17.58 -30.39 -2.24
CA LYS A 203 -17.17 -29.01 -1.94
C LYS A 203 -16.04 -28.91 -0.94
N GLY A 204 -15.95 -29.84 0.01
CA GLY A 204 -14.82 -29.90 0.95
C GLY A 204 -13.50 -30.19 0.22
N LEU A 205 -13.51 -31.10 -0.76
CA LEU A 205 -12.32 -31.46 -1.51
C LEU A 205 -11.89 -30.33 -2.46
N GLN A 206 -12.85 -29.70 -3.14
CA GLN A 206 -12.59 -28.53 -3.99
C GLN A 206 -11.95 -27.38 -3.21
N LYS A 207 -12.40 -27.13 -1.97
CA LYS A 207 -11.80 -26.12 -1.08
C LYS A 207 -10.35 -26.47 -0.71
N VAL A 208 -10.06 -27.73 -0.42
CA VAL A 208 -8.68 -28.17 -0.12
C VAL A 208 -7.78 -27.96 -1.33
N PHE A 209 -8.20 -28.37 -2.53
CA PHE A 209 -7.41 -28.15 -3.74
C PHE A 209 -7.19 -26.67 -4.04
N GLN A 210 -8.22 -25.83 -3.87
CA GLN A 210 -8.11 -24.39 -4.06
C GLN A 210 -7.16 -23.74 -3.06
N TYR A 211 -7.17 -24.19 -1.80
CA TYR A 211 -6.24 -23.70 -0.77
C TYR A 211 -4.79 -24.05 -1.10
N LEU A 212 -4.54 -25.28 -1.55
CA LEU A 212 -3.19 -25.75 -1.89
C LEU A 212 -2.66 -25.13 -3.19
N ASN A 213 -3.53 -24.99 -4.19
CA ASN A 213 -3.16 -24.39 -5.46
C ASN A 213 -4.37 -23.68 -6.13
N PRO A 214 -4.41 -22.34 -6.14
CA PRO A 214 -5.48 -21.56 -6.76
C PRO A 214 -5.70 -21.88 -8.24
N LEU A 215 -4.65 -22.31 -8.96
CA LEU A 215 -4.71 -22.65 -10.38
C LEU A 215 -5.69 -23.78 -10.68
N VAL A 216 -5.99 -24.66 -9.71
CA VAL A 216 -6.99 -25.72 -9.88
C VAL A 216 -8.37 -25.12 -10.18
N HIS A 217 -8.70 -24.01 -9.52
CA HIS A 217 -9.94 -23.28 -9.76
C HIS A 217 -9.83 -22.41 -11.02
N GLU A 218 -8.76 -21.64 -11.18
CA GLU A 218 -8.58 -20.70 -12.30
C GLU A 218 -8.56 -21.39 -13.68
N THR A 219 -7.96 -22.58 -13.77
CA THR A 219 -7.87 -23.37 -15.01
C THR A 219 -9.06 -24.31 -15.21
N SER A 220 -10.05 -24.27 -14.32
CA SER A 220 -11.19 -25.20 -14.30
C SER A 220 -10.70 -26.66 -14.36
N ALA A 221 -9.73 -27.02 -13.50
CA ALA A 221 -9.15 -28.36 -13.46
C ALA A 221 -9.99 -29.36 -12.65
N ASN A 222 -10.93 -28.86 -11.82
CA ASN A 222 -11.88 -29.70 -11.10
C ASN A 222 -12.69 -30.59 -12.07
N LEU A 223 -12.82 -31.86 -11.72
CA LEU A 223 -13.56 -32.85 -12.50
C LEU A 223 -15.02 -32.93 -12.06
N THR A 224 -15.89 -33.26 -13.02
CA THR A 224 -17.26 -33.72 -12.76
C THR A 224 -17.32 -35.24 -12.90
N HIS A 225 -18.37 -35.85 -12.34
CA HIS A 225 -18.60 -37.29 -12.47
C HIS A 225 -18.73 -37.73 -13.93
N GLU A 226 -19.34 -36.91 -14.79
CA GLU A 226 -19.39 -37.13 -16.25
C GLU A 226 -17.99 -37.14 -16.85
N THR A 227 -17.13 -36.19 -16.47
CA THR A 227 -15.75 -36.11 -16.97
C THR A 227 -14.93 -37.33 -16.54
N VAL A 228 -15.12 -37.80 -15.31
CA VAL A 228 -14.48 -39.04 -14.81
C VAL A 228 -14.94 -40.23 -15.64
N GLN A 229 -16.25 -40.38 -15.87
CA GLN A 229 -16.82 -41.46 -16.65
C GLN A 229 -16.29 -41.48 -18.09
N VAL A 230 -16.30 -40.33 -18.78
CA VAL A 230 -15.80 -40.21 -20.15
C VAL A 230 -14.32 -40.60 -20.22
N ARG A 231 -13.49 -40.11 -19.30
CA ARG A 231 -12.05 -40.44 -19.27
C ARG A 231 -11.78 -41.92 -19.07
N ILE A 232 -12.54 -42.59 -18.20
CA ILE A 232 -12.40 -44.05 -17.98
C ILE A 232 -12.77 -44.82 -19.25
N ILE A 233 -13.86 -44.43 -19.92
CA ILE A 233 -14.31 -45.06 -21.16
C ILE A 233 -13.28 -44.85 -22.29
N ASP A 234 -12.74 -43.64 -22.42
CA ASP A 234 -11.74 -43.30 -23.43
C ASP A 234 -10.44 -44.10 -23.23
N GLU A 235 -9.96 -44.24 -21.99
CA GLU A 235 -8.80 -45.08 -21.68
C GLU A 235 -9.07 -46.56 -21.97
N PHE A 236 -10.25 -47.07 -21.59
CA PHE A 236 -10.63 -48.44 -21.91
C PHE A 236 -10.66 -48.70 -23.43
N ASN A 237 -11.26 -47.80 -24.20
CA ASN A 237 -11.33 -47.90 -25.65
C ASN A 237 -9.94 -47.78 -26.32
N THR A 238 -9.08 -46.94 -25.76
CA THR A 238 -7.69 -46.79 -26.20
C THR A 238 -6.90 -48.07 -25.99
N TYR A 239 -6.99 -48.66 -24.79
CA TYR A 239 -6.36 -49.93 -24.46
C TYR A 239 -6.88 -51.07 -25.34
N LYS A 240 -8.21 -51.18 -25.48
CA LYS A 240 -8.84 -52.17 -26.36
C LYS A 240 -8.30 -52.08 -27.79
N SER A 241 -8.23 -50.87 -28.36
CA SER A 241 -7.71 -50.65 -29.71
C SER A 241 -6.24 -51.08 -29.85
N ARG A 242 -5.40 -50.80 -28.84
CA ARG A 242 -3.99 -51.24 -28.82
C ARG A 242 -3.86 -52.75 -28.79
N VAL A 243 -4.66 -53.43 -27.98
CA VAL A 243 -4.68 -54.90 -27.90
C VAL A 243 -5.12 -55.51 -29.23
N ILE A 244 -6.18 -54.97 -29.86
CA ILE A 244 -6.64 -55.42 -31.19
C ILE A 244 -5.51 -55.28 -32.21
N HIS A 245 -4.84 -54.12 -32.28
CA HIS A 245 -3.72 -53.89 -33.20
C HIS A 245 -2.51 -54.81 -32.93
N ALA A 246 -2.27 -55.20 -31.68
CA ALA A 246 -1.18 -56.11 -31.35
C ALA A 246 -1.50 -57.58 -31.70
N LEU A 247 -2.78 -57.92 -31.85
CA LEU A 247 -3.26 -59.27 -32.15
C LEU A 247 -3.66 -59.48 -33.63
N SER A 248 -3.72 -58.39 -34.41
CA SER A 248 -3.94 -58.39 -35.86
C SER A 248 -2.64 -58.53 -36.64
#